data_AF-S2FWP5-F1
#
_entry.id   AF-S2FWP5-F1
#
_cell.length_a   1.000
_cell.length_b   1.000
_cell.length_c   1.000
_cell.angle_alpha   90.00
_cell.angle_beta   90.00
_cell.angle_gamma   90.00
#
_symmetry.space_group_name_H-M   'P 1'
#
loop_
_entity.id
_entity.type
_entity.pdbx_description
1 polymer ?
#
loop_
_entity_poly.entity_id
_entity_poly.type
_entity_poly.pdbx_seq_one_letter_code
_entity_poly.pdbx_strand_id
1 'polypeptide(L)'
;MFNDSNWQLIVQYLAYIFLMPPVVILIMDRLVQTFVQSVFPFYAVTGVLGTPIHEMGHVLACWMFGLKITKIRLYSPDAATGRLGYVAFSYRPSSTLNAVGLVVQGVAPIFMAFLLFEYLFPFNPAVVPWVDSDFHPSVFLDGVAGAWSLIYGNLSNGVKGIMWCLAALIIAMHCIPSWADIRLALRGGVVLLVIALAASFLLKMDIASHLPSVVRNGLAHGQSVADAMGMRALEWIIYAVTMVTTVAVAGVAFLLVVPSLAMIVIKRLRFGRVDANHLAGGIDLAGGGRTGVGLDALGRPVNIVAVENRTLELSPRVPGTSVDEPPSGPNGIGEPADQAGLPRT
;
A
#
# COMPACT_ATOMS: atom_id res chain seq x y z
N MET A 1 -22.01 -16.32 22.59
CA MET A 1 -23.37 -16.32 22.00
C MET A 1 -23.71 -14.87 21.69
N PHE A 2 -23.77 -14.49 20.42
CA PHE A 2 -23.96 -13.10 20.02
C PHE A 2 -25.41 -12.69 20.28
N ASN A 3 -25.61 -11.62 21.06
CA ASN A 3 -26.91 -10.95 21.19
C ASN A 3 -27.14 -10.06 19.95
N ASP A 4 -28.39 -9.76 19.60
CA ASP A 4 -28.72 -9.01 18.37
C ASP A 4 -28.07 -7.60 18.33
N SER A 5 -27.91 -6.98 19.51
CA SER A 5 -27.17 -5.74 19.71
C SER A 5 -25.69 -5.85 19.29
N ASN A 6 -25.05 -6.99 19.53
CA ASN A 6 -23.64 -7.21 19.19
C ASN A 6 -23.46 -7.37 17.67
N TRP A 7 -24.46 -7.94 16.98
CA TRP A 7 -24.41 -8.09 15.53
C TRP A 7 -24.46 -6.74 14.80
N GLN A 8 -25.35 -5.84 15.22
CA GLN A 8 -25.41 -4.48 14.67
C GLN A 8 -24.09 -3.72 14.87
N LEU A 9 -23.50 -3.87 16.06
CA LEU A 9 -22.22 -3.25 16.41
C LEU A 9 -21.06 -3.79 15.55
N ILE A 10 -20.96 -5.10 15.37
CA ILE A 10 -19.94 -5.75 14.52
C ILE A 10 -20.11 -5.32 13.06
N VAL A 11 -21.34 -5.26 12.54
CA VAL A 11 -21.63 -4.79 11.18
C VAL A 11 -21.25 -3.31 11.02
N GLN A 12 -21.53 -2.46 12.02
CA GLN A 12 -21.12 -1.05 12.02
C GLN A 12 -19.59 -0.88 12.04
N TYR A 13 -18.86 -1.72 12.78
CA TYR A 13 -17.40 -1.67 12.83
C TYR A 13 -16.74 -2.20 11.56
N LEU A 14 -17.27 -3.27 10.99
CA LEU A 14 -16.88 -3.72 9.66
C LEU A 14 -17.17 -2.64 8.61
N ALA A 15 -18.30 -1.94 8.69
CA ALA A 15 -18.57 -0.81 7.81
C ALA A 15 -17.56 0.34 8.01
N TYR A 16 -17.22 0.74 9.23
CA TYR A 16 -16.20 1.76 9.46
C TYR A 16 -14.81 1.34 8.96
N ILE A 17 -14.36 0.11 9.26
CA ILE A 17 -13.07 -0.44 8.82
C ILE A 17 -12.97 -0.54 7.29
N PHE A 18 -13.97 -1.13 6.64
CA PHE A 18 -13.90 -1.45 5.21
C PHE A 18 -14.36 -0.33 4.29
N LEU A 19 -15.16 0.63 4.78
CA LEU A 19 -15.64 1.75 3.97
C LEU A 19 -14.75 2.99 4.12
N MET A 20 -14.53 3.49 5.34
CA MET A 20 -14.04 4.88 5.48
C MET A 20 -12.52 5.02 5.21
N PRO A 21 -11.59 4.36 5.92
CA PRO A 21 -10.17 4.49 5.62
C PRO A 21 -9.77 4.03 4.20
N PRO A 22 -10.27 2.90 3.65
CA PRO A 22 -9.96 2.51 2.28
C PRO A 22 -10.42 3.52 1.23
N VAL A 23 -11.57 4.19 1.43
CA VAL A 23 -12.03 5.27 0.55
C VAL A 23 -11.15 6.51 0.67
N VAL A 24 -10.73 6.91 1.89
CA VAL A 24 -9.80 8.04 2.05
C VAL A 24 -8.43 7.73 1.43
N ILE A 25 -7.89 6.53 1.65
CA ILE A 25 -6.64 6.06 1.03
C ILE A 25 -6.75 6.07 -0.50
N LEU A 26 -7.87 5.59 -1.06
CA LEU A 26 -8.14 5.66 -2.50
C LEU A 26 -8.16 7.10 -3.03
N ILE A 27 -8.81 8.02 -2.34
CA ILE A 27 -8.85 9.43 -2.73
C ILE A 27 -7.44 10.03 -2.67
N MET A 28 -6.67 9.75 -1.62
CA MET A 28 -5.31 10.26 -1.47
C MET A 28 -4.34 9.68 -2.51
N ASP A 29 -4.39 8.38 -2.81
CA ASP A 29 -3.61 7.72 -3.88
C ASP A 29 -3.86 8.41 -5.24
N ARG A 30 -5.12 8.73 -5.56
CA ARG A 30 -5.46 9.47 -6.79
C ARG A 30 -5.03 10.92 -6.78
N LEU A 31 -5.15 11.62 -5.65
CA LEU A 31 -4.66 13.01 -5.51
C LEU A 31 -3.14 13.06 -5.69
N VAL A 32 -2.40 12.15 -5.05
CA VAL A 32 -0.94 12.03 -5.19
C VAL A 32 -0.58 11.78 -6.65
N GLN A 33 -1.14 10.76 -7.29
CA GLN A 33 -0.89 10.45 -8.71
C GLN A 33 -1.22 11.62 -9.66
N THR A 34 -2.23 12.43 -9.34
CA THR A 34 -2.63 13.58 -10.17
C THR A 34 -1.67 14.76 -10.02
N PHE A 35 -1.29 15.11 -8.79
CA PHE A 35 -0.51 16.31 -8.52
C PHE A 35 1.01 16.09 -8.54
N VAL A 36 1.50 14.87 -8.29
CA VAL A 36 2.94 14.57 -8.22
C VAL A 36 3.72 15.01 -9.46
N GLN A 37 3.16 14.83 -10.65
CA GLN A 37 3.78 15.25 -11.91
C GLN A 37 4.06 16.77 -11.99
N SER A 38 3.30 17.60 -11.26
CA SER A 38 3.49 19.05 -11.24
C SER A 38 4.62 19.52 -10.32
N VAL A 39 5.01 18.71 -9.33
CA VAL A 39 5.95 19.07 -8.25
C VAL A 39 6.94 17.92 -7.92
N PHE A 40 7.19 17.01 -8.87
CA PHE A 40 7.95 15.78 -8.64
C PHE A 40 9.31 15.99 -7.92
N PRO A 41 10.13 17.01 -8.24
CA PRO A 41 11.40 17.22 -7.52
C PRO A 41 11.22 17.44 -6.02
N PHE A 42 10.17 18.17 -5.61
CA PHE A 42 9.85 18.38 -4.19
C PHE A 42 9.28 17.12 -3.54
N TYR A 43 8.40 16.41 -4.24
CA TYR A 43 7.86 15.13 -3.79
C TYR A 43 8.95 14.07 -3.58
N ALA A 44 9.93 13.99 -4.48
CA ALA A 44 11.09 13.13 -4.33
C ALA A 44 11.94 13.53 -3.11
N VAL A 45 12.33 14.80 -2.98
CA VAL A 45 13.14 15.28 -1.83
C VAL A 45 12.47 14.98 -0.49
N THR A 46 11.16 15.18 -0.35
CA THR A 46 10.42 14.82 0.88
C THR A 46 10.31 13.30 1.07
N GLY A 47 10.26 12.53 -0.02
CA GLY A 47 10.19 11.07 -0.04
C GLY A 47 11.41 10.36 0.55
N VAL A 48 12.57 11.02 0.60
CA VAL A 48 13.81 10.47 1.20
C VAL A 48 13.60 9.99 2.64
N LEU A 49 12.66 10.59 3.40
CA LEU A 49 12.34 10.15 4.76
C LEU A 49 11.26 9.07 4.78
N GLY A 50 10.09 9.33 4.18
CA GLY A 50 8.92 8.47 4.33
C GLY A 50 8.92 7.23 3.43
N THR A 51 9.49 7.28 2.23
CA THR A 51 9.51 6.12 1.32
C THR A 51 10.35 4.96 1.85
N PRO A 52 11.56 5.15 2.41
CA PRO A 52 12.28 4.04 3.05
C PRO A 52 11.49 3.40 4.20
N ILE A 53 10.77 4.19 5.00
CA ILE A 53 9.90 3.68 6.08
C ILE A 53 8.75 2.83 5.51
N HIS A 54 8.08 3.33 4.46
CA HIS A 54 7.04 2.61 3.72
C HIS A 54 7.54 1.24 3.22
N GLU A 55 8.64 1.24 2.47
CA GLU A 55 9.20 0.01 1.90
C GLU A 55 9.81 -0.93 2.96
N MET A 56 10.32 -0.41 4.07
CA MET A 56 10.73 -1.23 5.22
C MET A 56 9.54 -1.93 5.90
N GLY A 57 8.36 -1.30 5.94
CA GLY A 57 7.14 -1.97 6.39
C GLY A 57 6.80 -3.18 5.51
N HIS A 58 6.92 -3.01 4.19
CA HIS A 58 6.76 -4.10 3.23
C HIS A 58 7.80 -5.22 3.41
N VAL A 59 9.06 -4.90 3.68
CA VAL A 59 10.11 -5.90 3.99
C VAL A 59 9.80 -6.65 5.29
N LEU A 60 9.38 -5.94 6.35
CA LEU A 60 9.08 -6.52 7.65
C LEU A 60 7.88 -7.49 7.57
N ALA A 61 6.80 -7.08 6.89
CA ALA A 61 5.65 -7.95 6.64
C ALA A 61 6.04 -9.19 5.82
N CYS A 62 6.87 -9.05 4.79
CA CYS A 62 7.38 -10.20 4.05
C CYS A 62 8.16 -11.18 4.93
N TRP A 63 9.02 -10.68 5.82
CA TRP A 63 9.81 -11.52 6.73
C TRP A 63 8.94 -12.26 7.76
N MET A 64 8.01 -11.56 8.41
CA MET A 64 7.14 -12.14 9.44
C MET A 64 6.21 -13.24 8.90
N PHE A 65 5.73 -13.11 7.66
CA PHE A 65 4.76 -14.03 7.07
C PHE A 65 5.34 -14.99 6.02
N GLY A 66 6.67 -15.03 5.86
CA GLY A 66 7.34 -15.96 4.93
C GLY A 66 7.09 -15.67 3.45
N LEU A 67 6.78 -14.42 3.10
CA LEU A 67 6.66 -13.98 1.70
C LEU A 67 8.07 -13.83 1.11
N LYS A 68 8.35 -14.56 0.03
CA LYS A 68 9.70 -14.60 -0.56
C LYS A 68 9.96 -13.32 -1.35
N ILE A 69 10.72 -12.41 -0.75
CA ILE A 69 11.21 -11.19 -1.41
C ILE A 69 12.06 -11.58 -2.65
N THR A 70 11.84 -10.87 -3.75
CA THR A 70 12.56 -11.04 -5.02
C THR A 70 13.34 -9.79 -5.42
N LYS A 71 12.90 -8.59 -4.99
CA LYS A 71 13.60 -7.32 -5.26
C LYS A 71 13.23 -6.26 -4.23
N ILE A 72 14.21 -5.46 -3.79
CA ILE A 72 14.00 -4.33 -2.88
C ILE A 72 14.61 -3.07 -3.52
N ARG A 73 13.87 -1.96 -3.50
CA ARG A 73 14.34 -0.60 -3.79
C ARG A 73 13.68 0.35 -2.79
N LEU A 74 14.33 0.57 -1.64
CA LEU A 74 13.82 1.44 -0.57
C LEU A 74 13.67 2.90 -1.00
N TYR A 75 14.55 3.36 -1.90
CA TYR A 75 14.44 4.66 -2.55
C TYR A 75 15.11 4.62 -3.93
N SER A 76 14.34 4.98 -4.96
CA SER A 76 14.70 4.93 -6.38
C SER A 76 13.71 5.81 -7.19
N PRO A 77 13.72 7.14 -7.01
CA PRO A 77 12.75 8.05 -7.59
C PRO A 77 12.75 8.01 -9.13
N ASP A 78 11.56 7.79 -9.70
CA ASP A 78 11.30 7.77 -11.14
C ASP A 78 10.21 8.80 -11.49
N ALA A 79 10.61 9.85 -12.22
CA ALA A 79 9.70 10.93 -12.64
C ALA A 79 8.64 10.47 -13.65
N ALA A 80 8.94 9.45 -14.47
CA ALA A 80 8.02 8.96 -15.50
C ALA A 80 6.83 8.22 -14.88
N THR A 81 7.06 7.43 -13.83
CA THR A 81 5.99 6.69 -13.13
C THR A 81 5.50 7.36 -11.83
N GLY A 82 6.21 8.38 -11.33
CA GLY A 82 5.95 9.01 -10.03
C GLY A 82 6.33 8.15 -8.83
N ARG A 83 6.93 6.97 -9.04
CA ARG A 83 7.27 6.01 -7.98
C ARG A 83 8.57 6.42 -7.29
N LEU A 84 8.60 6.23 -5.97
CA LEU A 84 9.78 6.52 -5.15
C LEU A 84 10.49 5.25 -4.65
N GLY A 85 9.79 4.13 -4.56
CA GLY A 85 10.31 2.85 -4.06
C GLY A 85 9.51 1.65 -4.59
N TYR A 86 9.98 0.45 -4.24
CA TYR A 86 9.17 -0.77 -4.23
C TYR A 86 9.85 -1.96 -3.52
N VAL A 87 9.04 -2.82 -2.91
CA VAL A 87 9.36 -4.22 -2.63
C VAL A 87 8.57 -5.12 -3.58
N ALA A 88 9.26 -6.04 -4.25
CA ALA A 88 8.66 -7.13 -5.01
C ALA A 88 8.92 -8.46 -4.30
N PHE A 89 7.88 -9.30 -4.20
CA PHE A 89 7.91 -10.57 -3.50
C PHE A 89 6.97 -11.58 -4.17
N SER A 90 7.03 -12.83 -3.71
CA SER A 90 6.21 -13.95 -4.18
C SER A 90 5.63 -14.72 -2.99
N TYR A 91 4.45 -15.30 -3.16
CA TYR A 91 3.72 -16.02 -2.11
C TYR A 91 3.10 -17.31 -2.64
N ARG A 92 2.82 -18.27 -1.76
CA ARG A 92 2.10 -19.51 -2.07
C ARG A 92 0.60 -19.30 -1.77
N PRO A 93 -0.32 -19.36 -2.76
CA PRO A 93 -1.74 -19.11 -2.54
C PRO A 93 -2.44 -20.12 -1.60
N SER A 94 -1.92 -21.34 -1.49
CA SER A 94 -2.45 -22.40 -0.62
C SER A 94 -2.07 -22.25 0.86
N SER A 95 -1.26 -21.26 1.22
CA SER A 95 -0.81 -21.04 2.61
C SER A 95 -1.67 -19.99 3.31
N THR A 96 -2.40 -20.39 4.35
CA THR A 96 -3.14 -19.47 5.22
C THR A 96 -2.22 -18.42 5.84
N LEU A 97 -0.99 -18.78 6.21
CA LEU A 97 0.00 -17.82 6.74
C LEU A 97 0.33 -16.73 5.71
N ASN A 98 0.46 -17.09 4.43
CA ASN A 98 0.67 -16.11 3.38
C ASN A 98 -0.57 -15.24 3.15
N ALA A 99 -1.78 -15.79 3.29
CA ALA A 99 -3.01 -15.00 3.19
C ALA A 99 -3.11 -13.95 4.30
N VAL A 100 -2.70 -14.26 5.53
CA VAL A 100 -2.50 -13.26 6.60
C VAL A 100 -1.40 -12.27 6.22
N GLY A 101 -0.28 -12.75 5.69
CA GLY A 101 0.80 -11.91 5.17
C GLY A 101 0.34 -10.89 4.13
N LEU A 102 -0.53 -11.27 3.21
CA LEU A 102 -1.09 -10.35 2.21
C LEU A 102 -1.94 -9.23 2.85
N VAL A 103 -2.70 -9.54 3.89
CA VAL A 103 -3.47 -8.54 4.66
C VAL A 103 -2.52 -7.58 5.36
N VAL A 104 -1.53 -8.09 6.08
CA VAL A 104 -0.57 -7.26 6.82
C VAL A 104 0.27 -6.41 5.86
N GLN A 105 0.72 -6.96 4.74
CA GLN A 105 1.47 -6.23 3.71
C GLN A 105 0.75 -4.96 3.26
N GLY A 106 -0.58 -5.02 3.06
CA GLY A 106 -1.35 -3.86 2.60
C GLY A 106 -1.51 -2.73 3.62
N VAL A 107 -1.26 -2.98 4.90
CA VAL A 107 -1.32 -1.97 5.99
C VAL A 107 0.04 -1.70 6.64
N ALA A 108 1.08 -2.49 6.33
CA ALA A 108 2.39 -2.39 6.98
C ALA A 108 3.05 -1.00 6.92
N PRO A 109 2.98 -0.23 5.81
CA PRO A 109 3.49 1.15 5.78
C PRO A 109 2.85 2.08 6.83
N ILE A 110 1.53 1.97 7.02
CA ILE A 110 0.80 2.72 8.06
C ILE A 110 1.28 2.32 9.44
N PHE A 111 1.44 1.02 9.71
CA PHE A 111 1.91 0.54 11.01
C PHE A 111 3.34 1.00 11.33
N MET A 112 4.23 1.05 10.34
CA MET A 112 5.58 1.60 10.53
C MET A 112 5.54 3.10 10.88
N ALA A 113 4.73 3.89 10.18
CA ALA A 113 4.56 5.31 10.50
C ALA A 113 3.94 5.51 11.90
N PHE A 114 2.92 4.72 12.23
CA PHE A 114 2.25 4.74 13.53
C PHE A 114 3.21 4.48 14.69
N LEU A 115 3.97 3.37 14.63
CA LEU A 115 4.95 3.01 15.66
C LEU A 115 6.04 4.08 15.79
N LEU A 116 6.47 4.68 14.68
CA LEU A 116 7.44 5.77 14.69
C LEU A 116 6.87 7.03 15.38
N PHE A 117 5.61 7.39 15.10
CA PHE A 117 4.94 8.52 15.76
C PHE A 117 4.70 8.26 17.25
N GLU A 118 4.38 7.04 17.65
CA GLU A 118 4.13 6.71 19.06
C GLU A 118 5.41 6.73 19.91
N TYR A 119 6.51 6.20 19.39
CA TYR A 119 7.74 5.99 20.17
C TYR A 119 8.86 7.02 19.97
N LEU A 120 8.83 7.84 18.90
CA LEU A 120 9.91 8.80 18.61
C LEU A 120 9.50 10.28 18.71
N PHE A 121 8.21 10.62 18.60
CA PHE A 121 7.79 12.02 18.50
C PHE A 121 7.54 12.64 19.90
N PRO A 122 7.98 13.89 20.16
CA PRO A 122 7.86 14.50 21.50
C PRO A 122 6.43 14.68 21.98
N PHE A 123 5.53 15.09 21.09
CA PHE A 123 4.09 14.94 21.26
C PHE A 123 3.67 13.77 20.39
N ASN A 124 3.60 12.59 21.00
CA ASN A 124 3.06 11.40 20.37
C ASN A 124 1.52 11.43 20.38
N PRO A 125 0.82 10.61 19.56
CA PRO A 125 -0.63 10.53 19.62
C PRO A 125 -1.13 9.95 20.96
N ALA A 126 -0.25 9.32 21.74
CA ALA A 126 -0.45 8.78 23.07
C ALA A 126 -1.58 7.76 23.08
N VAL A 127 -1.25 6.50 22.78
CA VAL A 127 -2.25 5.43 22.77
C VAL A 127 -2.86 5.31 24.17
N VAL A 128 -4.12 5.70 24.29
CA VAL A 128 -4.94 5.42 25.47
C VAL A 128 -4.88 3.91 25.70
N PRO A 129 -4.41 3.44 26.86
CA PRO A 129 -4.42 2.03 27.15
C PRO A 129 -5.88 1.57 27.24
N TRP A 130 -6.39 0.94 26.18
CA TRP A 130 -7.69 0.27 26.13
C TRP A 130 -7.63 -1.00 27.02
N VAL A 131 -7.48 -0.76 28.32
CA VAL A 131 -7.23 -1.76 29.38
C VAL A 131 -8.52 -2.38 29.86
N ASP A 132 -9.61 -1.60 29.82
CA ASP A 132 -10.94 -2.06 30.17
C ASP A 132 -11.43 -3.14 29.17
N SER A 133 -12.38 -3.95 29.62
CA SER A 133 -13.04 -4.97 28.81
C SER A 133 -14.13 -4.40 27.89
N ASP A 134 -14.44 -3.13 28.07
CA ASP A 134 -15.63 -2.51 27.53
C ASP A 134 -15.31 -1.79 26.24
N PHE A 135 -16.16 -2.02 25.25
CA PHE A 135 -15.99 -1.55 23.88
C PHE A 135 -16.01 -0.01 23.79
N HIS A 136 -15.09 0.57 23.00
CA HIS A 136 -14.97 2.02 22.86
C HIS A 136 -15.61 2.55 21.55
N PRO A 137 -16.83 3.13 21.60
CA PRO A 137 -17.53 3.65 20.41
C PRO A 137 -16.82 4.85 19.74
N SER A 138 -15.85 5.47 20.41
CA SER A 138 -15.15 6.68 19.96
C SER A 138 -13.84 6.42 19.22
N VAL A 139 -13.37 5.18 19.08
CA VAL A 139 -11.96 4.88 18.69
C VAL A 139 -11.48 5.55 17.39
N PHE A 140 -12.41 5.86 16.47
CA PHE A 140 -12.15 6.68 15.27
C PHE A 140 -11.87 8.15 15.62
N LEU A 141 -12.72 8.77 16.44
CA LEU A 141 -12.52 10.14 16.95
C LEU A 141 -11.24 10.24 17.78
N ASP A 142 -10.91 9.20 18.54
CA ASP A 142 -9.68 9.12 19.31
C ASP A 142 -8.45 9.05 18.39
N GLY A 143 -8.54 8.33 17.26
CA GLY A 143 -7.51 8.36 16.21
C GLY A 143 -7.34 9.76 15.58
N VAL A 144 -8.45 10.48 15.33
CA VAL A 144 -8.42 11.87 14.86
C VAL A 144 -7.84 12.82 15.92
N ALA A 145 -8.15 12.61 17.20
CA ALA A 145 -7.61 13.38 18.31
C ALA A 145 -6.10 13.12 18.50
N GLY A 146 -5.65 11.88 18.36
CA GLY A 146 -4.23 11.52 18.34
C GLY A 146 -3.48 12.19 17.19
N ALA A 147 -4.09 12.24 15.99
CA ALA A 147 -3.52 12.96 14.85
C ALA A 147 -3.42 14.47 15.11
N TRP A 148 -4.43 15.05 15.77
CA TRP A 148 -4.40 16.45 16.19
C TRP A 148 -3.32 16.71 17.25
N SER A 149 -3.16 15.82 18.23
CA SER A 149 -2.07 15.86 19.22
C SER A 149 -0.70 15.88 18.54
N LEU A 150 -0.46 14.93 17.62
CA LEU A 150 0.79 14.83 16.85
C LEU A 150 1.06 16.10 16.02
N ILE A 151 0.06 16.65 15.33
CA ILE A 151 0.25 17.84 14.49
C ILE A 151 0.36 19.11 15.34
N TYR A 152 -0.66 19.43 16.13
CA TYR A 152 -0.78 20.71 16.85
C TYR A 152 0.12 20.77 18.10
N GLY A 153 0.26 19.65 18.82
CA GLY A 153 1.16 19.55 19.98
C GLY A 153 2.61 19.79 19.57
N ASN A 154 3.08 19.15 18.49
CA ASN A 154 4.40 19.48 17.95
C ASN A 154 4.45 20.90 17.37
N LEU A 155 3.47 21.35 16.57
CA LEU A 155 3.49 22.69 15.96
C LEU A 155 3.59 23.83 17.00
N SER A 156 2.93 23.68 18.15
CA SER A 156 2.94 24.68 19.23
C SER A 156 4.22 24.66 20.08
N ASN A 157 5.07 23.63 19.98
CA ASN A 157 6.31 23.46 20.76
C ASN A 157 7.54 24.18 20.13
N GLY A 158 7.33 25.42 19.69
CA GLY A 158 8.38 26.29 19.11
C GLY A 158 9.07 25.72 17.87
N VAL A 159 10.24 26.29 17.51
CA VAL A 159 10.95 25.96 16.25
C VAL A 159 11.30 24.48 16.12
N LYS A 160 11.72 23.82 17.21
CA LYS A 160 11.99 22.37 17.21
C LYS A 160 10.71 21.55 17.00
N GLY A 161 9.61 21.97 17.62
CA GLY A 161 8.29 21.37 17.43
C GLY A 161 7.76 21.49 15.99
N ILE A 162 7.96 22.64 15.34
CA ILE A 162 7.63 22.82 13.92
C ILE A 162 8.38 21.79 13.04
N MET A 163 9.66 21.52 13.32
CA MET A 163 10.41 20.50 12.58
C MET A 163 9.84 19.08 12.77
N TRP A 164 9.40 18.73 13.98
CA TRP A 164 8.70 17.47 14.22
C TRP A 164 7.34 17.41 13.52
N CYS A 165 6.54 18.48 13.59
CA CYS A 165 5.27 18.57 12.86
C CYS A 165 5.46 18.36 11.34
N LEU A 166 6.45 19.03 10.74
CA LEU A 166 6.81 18.83 9.33
C LEU A 166 7.27 17.40 9.03
N ALA A 167 8.07 16.78 9.93
CA ALA A 167 8.47 15.38 9.77
C ALA A 167 7.28 14.42 9.82
N ALA A 168 6.31 14.62 10.73
CA ALA A 168 5.08 13.82 10.80
C ALA A 168 4.28 13.90 9.48
N LEU A 169 4.06 15.12 8.98
CA LEU A 169 3.32 15.35 7.73
C LEU A 169 4.02 14.72 6.52
N ILE A 170 5.35 14.83 6.43
CA ILE A 170 6.16 14.21 5.36
C ILE A 170 6.09 12.68 5.44
N ILE A 171 6.33 12.09 6.62
CA ILE A 171 6.34 10.64 6.80
C ILE A 171 4.96 10.06 6.52
N ALA A 172 3.90 10.66 7.07
CA ALA A 172 2.53 10.18 6.87
C ALA A 172 2.10 10.23 5.39
N MET A 173 2.38 11.35 4.69
CA MET A 173 2.09 11.51 3.27
C MET A 173 2.72 10.42 2.38
N HIS A 174 3.93 9.97 2.74
CA HIS A 174 4.67 8.94 1.99
C HIS A 174 4.41 7.51 2.49
N CYS A 175 3.79 7.34 3.66
CA CYS A 175 3.38 6.04 4.22
C CYS A 175 1.92 5.67 3.94
N ILE A 176 1.18 6.49 3.17
CA ILE A 176 -0.15 6.11 2.65
C ILE A 176 0.02 4.85 1.76
N PRO A 177 -0.75 3.76 1.97
CA PRO A 177 -0.72 2.60 1.10
C PRO A 177 -1.24 2.94 -0.29
N SER A 178 -0.63 2.39 -1.34
CA SER A 178 -1.12 2.55 -2.71
C SER A 178 -2.34 1.66 -2.98
N TRP A 179 -3.01 1.90 -4.12
CA TRP A 179 -4.05 0.97 -4.59
C TRP A 179 -3.51 -0.45 -4.92
N ALA A 180 -2.20 -0.65 -5.10
CA ALA A 180 -1.65 -2.00 -5.20
C ALA A 180 -1.69 -2.73 -3.84
N ASP A 181 -1.34 -2.03 -2.76
CA ASP A 181 -1.27 -2.53 -1.39
C ASP A 181 -2.67 -2.88 -0.85
N ILE A 182 -3.65 -2.00 -1.08
CA ILE A 182 -5.05 -2.27 -0.71
C ILE A 182 -5.62 -3.47 -1.48
N ARG A 183 -5.36 -3.59 -2.80
CA ARG A 183 -5.80 -4.77 -3.58
C ARG A 183 -5.16 -6.06 -3.10
N LEU A 184 -3.93 -6.00 -2.60
CA LEU A 184 -3.24 -7.15 -2.03
C LEU A 184 -3.88 -7.59 -0.71
N ALA A 185 -4.15 -6.64 0.20
CA ALA A 185 -4.85 -6.92 1.45
C ALA A 185 -6.25 -7.48 1.21
N LEU A 186 -7.00 -6.95 0.24
CA LEU A 186 -8.32 -7.49 -0.14
C LEU A 186 -8.22 -8.94 -0.64
N ARG A 187 -7.19 -9.31 -1.43
CA ARG A 187 -6.96 -10.70 -1.86
C ARG A 187 -6.70 -11.64 -0.69
N GLY A 188 -5.86 -11.24 0.26
CA GLY A 188 -5.64 -12.00 1.50
C GLY A 188 -6.92 -12.13 2.33
N GLY A 189 -7.61 -11.01 2.53
CA GLY A 189 -8.84 -10.91 3.32
C GLY A 189 -9.96 -11.81 2.80
N VAL A 190 -10.15 -11.90 1.47
CA VAL A 190 -11.14 -12.83 0.88
C VAL A 190 -10.81 -14.29 1.20
N VAL A 191 -9.53 -14.70 1.13
CA VAL A 191 -9.12 -16.07 1.47
C VAL A 191 -9.37 -16.35 2.96
N LEU A 192 -9.00 -15.43 3.85
CA LEU A 192 -9.23 -15.56 5.29
C LEU A 192 -10.73 -15.59 5.64
N LEU A 193 -11.54 -14.77 4.96
CA LEU A 193 -13.00 -14.75 5.14
C LEU A 193 -13.62 -16.10 4.75
N VAL A 194 -13.22 -16.69 3.63
CA VAL A 194 -13.70 -18.03 3.23
C VAL A 194 -13.30 -19.10 4.26
N ILE A 195 -12.07 -19.06 4.76
CA ILE A 195 -11.61 -19.97 5.82
C ILE A 195 -12.39 -19.78 7.12
N ALA A 196 -12.63 -18.53 7.54
CA ALA A 196 -13.37 -18.21 8.75
C ALA A 196 -14.85 -18.63 8.66
N LEU A 197 -15.49 -18.45 7.49
CA LEU A 197 -16.85 -18.91 7.23
C LEU A 197 -16.95 -20.44 7.22
N ALA A 198 -15.99 -21.14 6.59
CA ALA A 198 -15.92 -22.59 6.62
C ALA A 198 -15.73 -23.14 8.05
N ALA A 199 -14.81 -22.55 8.83
CA ALA A 199 -14.63 -22.91 10.23
C ALA A 199 -15.89 -22.66 11.07
N SER A 200 -16.54 -21.50 10.88
CA SER A 200 -17.81 -21.15 11.55
C SER A 200 -18.96 -22.10 11.19
N PHE A 201 -19.00 -22.60 9.95
CA PHE A 201 -19.98 -23.60 9.51
C PHE A 201 -19.70 -24.96 10.16
N LEU A 202 -18.45 -25.43 10.13
CA LEU A 202 -18.04 -26.70 10.75
C LEU A 202 -18.28 -26.71 12.27
N LEU A 203 -18.00 -25.60 12.97
CA LEU A 203 -18.27 -25.45 14.41
C LEU A 203 -19.76 -25.38 14.77
N LYS A 204 -20.63 -25.07 13.79
CA LYS A 204 -22.11 -25.11 13.94
C LYS A 204 -22.71 -26.47 13.59
N MET A 205 -21.97 -27.38 12.97
CA MET A 205 -22.40 -28.77 12.87
C MET A 205 -22.42 -29.37 14.29
N ASP A 206 -23.43 -30.20 14.59
CA ASP A 206 -23.79 -30.61 15.96
C ASP A 206 -22.81 -31.59 16.65
N ILE A 207 -21.54 -31.57 16.23
CA ILE A 207 -20.42 -32.27 16.86
C ILE A 207 -20.23 -31.76 18.30
N ALA A 208 -20.54 -30.48 18.57
CA ALA A 208 -20.33 -29.85 19.86
C ALA A 208 -21.24 -30.36 20.99
N SER A 209 -22.42 -30.91 20.68
CA SER A 209 -23.29 -31.54 21.69
C SER A 209 -22.79 -32.92 22.12
N HIS A 210 -22.04 -33.60 21.26
CA HIS A 210 -21.40 -34.90 21.52
C HIS A 210 -20.04 -34.80 22.26
N LEU A 211 -19.50 -33.60 22.47
CA LEU A 211 -18.25 -33.41 23.22
C LEU A 211 -18.47 -33.42 24.75
N PRO A 212 -17.52 -33.97 25.53
CA PRO A 212 -17.57 -33.89 26.99
C PRO A 212 -17.66 -32.44 27.48
N SER A 213 -18.40 -32.21 28.58
CA SER A 213 -18.65 -30.87 29.14
C SER A 213 -17.38 -30.07 29.40
N VAL A 214 -16.31 -30.71 29.85
CA VAL A 214 -14.98 -30.10 30.06
C VAL A 214 -14.40 -29.56 28.73
N VAL A 215 -14.47 -30.34 27.65
CA VAL A 215 -13.97 -29.95 26.34
C VAL A 215 -14.80 -28.79 25.76
N ARG A 216 -16.13 -28.88 25.88
CA ARG A 216 -17.05 -27.83 25.43
C ARG A 216 -16.82 -26.51 26.18
N ASN A 217 -16.64 -26.56 27.50
CA ASN A 217 -16.37 -25.37 28.32
C ASN A 217 -14.99 -24.77 28.00
N GLY A 218 -13.98 -25.62 27.79
CA GLY A 218 -12.64 -25.18 27.37
C GLY A 218 -12.65 -24.51 25.99
N LEU A 219 -13.37 -25.08 25.02
CA LEU A 219 -13.53 -24.49 23.68
C LEU A 219 -14.29 -23.15 23.73
N ALA A 220 -15.37 -23.08 24.53
CA ALA A 220 -16.12 -21.83 24.72
C ALA A 220 -15.26 -20.73 25.38
N HIS A 221 -14.42 -21.09 26.35
CA HIS A 221 -13.47 -20.15 26.95
C HIS A 221 -12.42 -19.69 25.93
N GLY A 222 -11.81 -20.62 25.18
CA GLY A 222 -10.85 -20.29 24.12
C GLY A 222 -11.43 -19.38 23.04
N GLN A 223 -12.67 -19.63 22.61
CA GLN A 223 -13.43 -18.75 21.71
C GLN A 223 -13.60 -17.35 22.33
N SER A 224 -14.02 -17.24 23.59
CA SER A 224 -14.21 -15.95 24.26
C SER A 224 -12.93 -15.12 24.38
N VAL A 225 -11.78 -15.77 24.62
CA VAL A 225 -10.47 -15.11 24.66
C VAL A 225 -10.04 -14.67 23.27
N ALA A 226 -10.24 -15.51 22.25
CA ALA A 226 -9.93 -15.18 20.86
C ALA A 226 -10.79 -14.01 20.34
N ASP A 227 -12.09 -13.99 20.64
CA ASP A 227 -13.01 -12.91 20.29
C ASP A 227 -12.57 -11.59 20.97
N ALA A 228 -12.23 -11.62 22.27
CA ALA A 228 -11.77 -10.44 23.01
C ALA A 228 -10.41 -9.90 22.51
N MET A 229 -9.45 -10.78 22.21
CA MET A 229 -8.17 -10.39 21.61
C MET A 229 -8.35 -9.85 20.19
N GLY A 230 -9.27 -10.42 19.41
CA GLY A 230 -9.62 -9.95 18.07
C GLY A 230 -10.21 -8.55 18.07
N MET A 231 -11.15 -8.26 18.97
CA MET A 231 -11.73 -6.91 19.12
C MET A 231 -10.67 -5.87 19.48
N ARG A 232 -9.81 -6.16 20.46
CA ARG A 232 -8.70 -5.26 20.85
C ARG A 232 -7.73 -5.00 19.70
N ALA A 233 -7.38 -6.03 18.93
CA ALA A 233 -6.53 -5.87 17.74
C ALA A 233 -7.20 -4.99 16.68
N LEU A 234 -8.51 -5.14 16.45
CA LEU A 234 -9.27 -4.30 15.51
C LEU A 234 -9.34 -2.83 15.97
N GLU A 235 -9.56 -2.56 17.25
CA GLU A 235 -9.55 -1.20 17.82
C GLU A 235 -8.19 -0.51 17.61
N TRP A 236 -7.08 -1.20 17.89
CA TRP A 236 -5.72 -0.72 17.60
C TRP A 236 -5.50 -0.46 16.10
N ILE A 237 -5.98 -1.36 15.22
CA ILE A 237 -5.90 -1.16 13.76
C ILE A 237 -6.69 0.08 13.33
N ILE A 238 -7.94 0.25 13.81
CA ILE A 238 -8.77 1.42 13.48
C ILE A 238 -8.09 2.70 13.94
N TYR A 239 -7.60 2.74 15.19
CA TYR A 239 -6.91 3.90 15.75
C TYR A 239 -5.68 4.27 14.92
N ALA A 240 -4.77 3.31 14.69
CA ALA A 240 -3.54 3.53 13.95
C ALA A 240 -3.78 3.98 12.51
N VAL A 241 -4.69 3.30 11.80
CA VAL A 241 -5.07 3.65 10.42
C VAL A 241 -5.73 5.02 10.35
N THR A 242 -6.67 5.31 11.24
CA THR A 242 -7.36 6.62 11.27
C THR A 242 -6.37 7.74 11.56
N MET A 243 -5.54 7.57 12.59
CA MET A 243 -4.54 8.56 13.01
C MET A 243 -3.56 8.88 11.87
N VAL A 244 -2.85 7.88 11.35
CA VAL A 244 -1.87 8.09 10.26
C VAL A 244 -2.54 8.64 9.01
N THR A 245 -3.74 8.15 8.64
CA THR A 245 -4.46 8.66 7.47
C THR A 245 -4.83 10.13 7.65
N THR A 246 -5.34 10.55 8.81
CA THR A 246 -5.65 11.96 9.10
C THR A 246 -4.41 12.86 9.00
N VAL A 247 -3.27 12.43 9.53
CA VAL A 247 -1.99 13.16 9.40
C VAL A 247 -1.55 13.22 7.93
N ALA A 248 -1.75 12.13 7.19
CA ALA A 248 -1.39 12.06 5.79
C ALA A 248 -2.30 12.92 4.89
N VAL A 249 -3.60 13.05 5.20
CA VAL A 249 -4.51 14.00 4.51
C VAL A 249 -4.00 15.43 4.69
N ALA A 250 -3.61 15.82 5.91
CA ALA A 250 -3.00 17.13 6.16
C ALA A 250 -1.68 17.29 5.38
N GLY A 251 -0.82 16.27 5.38
CA GLY A 251 0.44 16.27 4.62
C GLY A 251 0.22 16.46 3.11
N VAL A 252 -0.65 15.66 2.49
CA VAL A 252 -1.02 15.78 1.07
C VAL A 252 -1.61 17.18 0.78
N ALA A 253 -2.50 17.69 1.63
CA ALA A 253 -3.12 19.00 1.42
C ALA A 253 -2.09 20.14 1.43
N PHE A 254 -1.27 20.24 2.48
CA PHE A 254 -0.35 21.36 2.68
C PHE A 254 0.96 21.24 1.89
N LEU A 255 1.51 20.03 1.71
CA LEU A 255 2.81 19.82 1.08
C LEU A 255 2.72 19.49 -0.41
N LEU A 256 1.61 18.92 -0.89
CA LEU A 256 1.45 18.52 -2.30
C LEU A 256 0.41 19.39 -3.04
N VAL A 257 -0.84 19.44 -2.56
CA VAL A 257 -1.95 20.05 -3.30
C VAL A 257 -1.82 21.57 -3.35
N VAL A 258 -1.63 22.24 -2.21
CA VAL A 258 -1.51 23.72 -2.16
C VAL A 258 -0.35 24.24 -3.02
N PRO A 259 0.90 23.71 -2.92
CA PRO A 259 2.00 24.13 -3.80
C PRO A 259 1.74 23.85 -5.28
N SER A 260 1.12 22.71 -5.61
CA SER A 260 0.80 22.36 -7.00
C SER A 260 -0.22 23.32 -7.61
N LEU A 261 -1.28 23.67 -6.87
CA LEU A 261 -2.28 24.65 -7.31
C LEU A 261 -1.66 26.04 -7.48
N ALA A 262 -0.81 26.48 -6.55
CA ALA A 262 -0.08 27.74 -6.67
C ALA A 262 0.81 27.77 -7.94
N MET A 263 1.53 26.68 -8.24
CA MET A 263 2.35 26.56 -9.45
C MET A 263 1.51 26.58 -10.74
N ILE A 264 0.34 25.94 -10.75
CA ILE A 264 -0.60 25.97 -11.88
C ILE A 264 -1.12 27.40 -12.11
N VAL A 265 -1.52 28.10 -11.05
CA VAL A 265 -1.97 29.50 -11.11
C VAL A 265 -0.86 30.42 -11.60
N ILE A 266 0.37 30.30 -11.06
CA ILE A 266 1.53 31.11 -11.49
C ILE A 266 1.86 30.86 -12.96
N LYS A 267 1.86 29.61 -13.43
CA LYS A 267 2.05 29.29 -14.85
C LYS A 267 0.96 29.94 -15.72
N ARG A 268 -0.32 29.83 -15.32
CA ARG A 268 -1.44 30.44 -16.05
C ARG A 268 -1.36 31.97 -16.09
N LEU A 269 -0.95 32.63 -15.01
CA LEU A 269 -0.76 34.08 -14.94
C LEU A 269 0.46 34.58 -15.73
N ARG A 270 1.54 33.79 -15.80
CA ARG A 270 2.73 34.14 -16.58
C ARG A 270 2.54 33.90 -18.08
N PHE A 271 2.07 32.73 -18.48
CA PHE A 271 1.99 32.34 -19.89
C PHE A 271 0.67 32.72 -20.57
N GLY A 272 -0.47 32.67 -19.87
CA GLY A 272 -1.74 33.16 -20.42
C GLY A 272 -1.75 34.67 -20.70
N ARG A 273 -0.76 35.41 -20.17
CA ARG A 273 -0.52 36.83 -20.49
C ARG A 273 0.37 37.02 -21.72
N VAL A 274 1.18 36.03 -22.09
CA VAL A 274 1.96 36.03 -23.34
C VAL A 274 1.05 35.82 -24.54
N ASP A 275 0.13 34.85 -24.46
CA ASP A 275 -0.87 34.61 -25.51
C ASP A 275 -1.80 35.82 -25.70
N ALA A 276 -2.23 36.44 -24.59
CA ALA A 276 -3.05 37.66 -24.64
C ALA A 276 -2.31 38.85 -25.28
N ASN A 277 -0.99 38.98 -25.05
CA ASN A 277 -0.18 40.05 -25.68
C ASN A 277 0.08 39.76 -27.17
N HIS A 278 0.24 38.50 -27.58
CA HIS A 278 0.32 38.14 -29.00
C HIS A 278 -1.00 38.36 -29.73
N LEU A 279 -2.15 38.11 -29.07
CA LEU A 279 -3.46 38.43 -29.61
C LEU A 279 -3.71 39.95 -29.66
N ALA A 280 -3.29 40.71 -28.64
CA ALA A 280 -3.42 42.18 -28.64
C ALA A 280 -2.50 42.88 -29.65
N GLY A 281 -1.32 42.30 -29.93
CA GLY A 281 -0.42 42.77 -30.99
C GLY A 281 -0.79 42.31 -32.40
N GLY A 282 -1.81 41.46 -32.54
CA GLY A 282 -2.30 40.93 -33.82
C GLY A 282 -3.61 41.55 -34.32
N ILE A 283 -4.17 42.54 -33.61
CA ILE A 283 -5.35 43.29 -34.05
C ILE A 283 -4.90 44.59 -34.73
N ASP A 284 -4.12 44.43 -35.80
CA ASP A 284 -4.13 45.38 -36.90
C ASP A 284 -3.86 44.63 -38.22
N LEU A 285 -4.69 44.91 -39.23
CA LEU A 285 -4.59 44.39 -40.61
C LEU A 285 -4.64 42.85 -40.84
N ALA A 286 -5.85 42.29 -40.97
CA ALA A 286 -6.31 41.48 -42.13
C ALA A 286 -7.54 40.63 -41.76
N GLY A 287 -8.52 40.52 -42.68
CA GLY A 287 -9.79 39.84 -42.41
C GLY A 287 -9.90 38.43 -43.00
N GLY A 288 -10.85 37.66 -42.47
CA GLY A 288 -11.45 36.49 -43.15
C GLY A 288 -11.13 35.12 -42.55
N GLY A 289 -12.17 34.33 -42.25
CA GLY A 289 -12.07 32.90 -41.95
C GLY A 289 -12.68 32.49 -40.60
N ARG A 290 -13.73 31.64 -40.62
CA ARG A 290 -14.33 31.00 -39.43
C ARG A 290 -13.86 29.55 -39.34
N THR A 291 -14.09 28.94 -38.16
CA THR A 291 -13.95 27.51 -37.80
C THR A 291 -12.51 27.03 -37.58
N GLY A 292 -12.21 26.15 -36.62
CA GLY A 292 -13.05 25.52 -35.59
C GLY A 292 -12.21 24.91 -34.45
N VAL A 293 -12.84 24.63 -33.31
CA VAL A 293 -12.17 24.19 -32.05
C VAL A 293 -11.96 22.67 -32.03
N GLY A 294 -10.86 22.21 -31.43
CA GLY A 294 -10.60 20.79 -31.13
C GLY A 294 -9.66 20.60 -29.94
N LEU A 295 -10.19 20.58 -28.71
CA LEU A 295 -9.49 20.05 -27.54
C LEU A 295 -9.62 18.52 -27.54
N ASP A 296 -8.55 17.80 -27.91
CA ASP A 296 -8.48 16.33 -27.74
C ASP A 296 -7.03 15.86 -27.51
N ALA A 297 -6.51 16.08 -26.30
CA ALA A 297 -5.17 15.63 -25.89
C ALA A 297 -5.01 15.35 -24.38
N LEU A 298 -6.09 14.98 -23.67
CA LEU A 298 -6.03 14.61 -22.25
C LEU A 298 -6.96 13.42 -21.97
N GLY A 299 -6.40 12.20 -21.92
CA GLY A 299 -7.16 11.02 -21.47
C GLY A 299 -6.73 9.67 -22.05
N ARG A 300 -5.55 9.15 -21.64
CA ARG A 300 -5.27 7.71 -21.74
C ARG A 300 -4.53 7.21 -20.48
N PRO A 301 -5.19 6.45 -19.59
CA PRO A 301 -4.51 5.77 -18.49
C PRO A 301 -3.75 4.55 -19.02
N VAL A 302 -2.43 4.52 -18.84
CA VAL A 302 -1.60 3.35 -19.16
C VAL A 302 -1.75 2.31 -18.04
N ASN A 303 -2.65 1.35 -18.23
CA ASN A 303 -2.75 0.16 -17.37
C ASN A 303 -1.61 -0.82 -17.71
N ILE A 304 -0.56 -0.86 -16.88
CA ILE A 304 0.38 -1.98 -16.87
C ILE A 304 0.55 -2.47 -15.41
N VAL A 305 -0.24 -3.48 -15.06
CA VAL A 305 0.00 -4.33 -13.88
C VAL A 305 0.60 -5.63 -14.39
N ALA A 306 1.93 -5.71 -14.42
CA ALA A 306 2.63 -6.95 -14.72
C ALA A 306 2.64 -7.86 -13.49
N VAL A 307 1.68 -8.78 -13.41
CA VAL A 307 1.77 -9.98 -12.56
C VAL A 307 2.13 -11.13 -13.49
N GLU A 308 3.43 -11.47 -13.56
CA GLU A 308 3.90 -12.64 -14.32
C GLU A 308 3.55 -13.92 -13.56
N ASN A 309 2.31 -14.39 -13.74
CA ASN A 309 1.92 -15.75 -13.37
C ASN A 309 2.54 -16.72 -14.39
N ARG A 310 3.71 -17.27 -14.08
CA ARG A 310 4.34 -18.29 -14.90
C ARG A 310 3.70 -19.67 -14.65
N THR A 311 2.58 -19.94 -15.31
CA THR A 311 2.08 -21.30 -15.52
C THR A 311 2.97 -22.03 -16.53
N LEU A 312 3.31 -23.28 -16.24
CA LEU A 312 4.09 -24.15 -17.12
C LEU A 312 3.21 -24.65 -18.27
N GLU A 313 3.30 -24.03 -19.44
CA GLU A 313 2.75 -24.59 -20.68
C GLU A 313 3.79 -25.45 -21.39
N LEU A 314 3.41 -26.69 -21.70
CA LEU A 314 4.20 -27.66 -22.44
C LEU A 314 4.18 -27.29 -23.94
N SER A 315 5.35 -27.06 -24.54
CA SER A 315 5.44 -26.84 -25.98
C SER A 315 5.04 -28.11 -26.78
N PRO A 316 4.23 -27.98 -27.84
CA PRO A 316 3.97 -29.09 -28.76
C PRO A 316 5.19 -29.36 -29.66
N ARG A 317 5.53 -30.63 -29.84
CA ARG A 317 6.55 -31.06 -30.82
C ARG A 317 6.03 -30.89 -32.25
N VAL A 318 6.87 -30.37 -33.14
CA VAL A 318 6.69 -30.46 -34.60
C VAL A 318 7.71 -31.45 -35.17
N PRO A 319 7.31 -32.49 -35.93
CA PRO A 319 8.24 -33.47 -36.48
C PRO A 319 8.65 -33.17 -37.93
N GLY A 320 9.97 -32.96 -38.13
CA GLY A 320 10.79 -33.49 -39.23
C GLY A 320 10.48 -33.20 -40.71
N THR A 321 11.46 -32.60 -41.40
CA THR A 321 11.90 -33.01 -42.76
C THR A 321 13.41 -32.78 -42.92
N SER A 322 14.13 -33.80 -43.39
CA SER A 322 15.44 -33.74 -44.07
C SER A 322 15.23 -33.23 -45.53
N VAL A 323 16.21 -32.94 -46.40
CA VAL A 323 17.66 -33.25 -46.59
C VAL A 323 18.31 -31.97 -47.21
N ASP A 324 19.62 -31.67 -47.16
CA ASP A 324 20.71 -32.12 -48.06
C ASP A 324 22.06 -31.50 -47.61
N GLU A 325 23.19 -32.06 -48.08
CA GLU A 325 24.52 -31.94 -47.43
C GLU A 325 25.66 -31.38 -48.38
N PRO A 326 26.99 -31.58 -48.18
CA PRO A 326 28.03 -30.53 -48.10
C PRO A 326 28.98 -30.52 -49.35
N PRO A 327 30.32 -30.19 -49.36
CA PRO A 327 31.25 -29.66 -48.34
C PRO A 327 32.32 -28.61 -48.79
N SER A 328 32.95 -27.91 -47.81
CA SER A 328 34.40 -27.59 -47.84
C SER A 328 34.98 -27.16 -46.48
N GLY A 329 35.99 -27.88 -45.97
CA GLY A 329 36.86 -27.45 -44.85
C GLY A 329 38.14 -26.73 -45.36
N PRO A 330 39.31 -26.75 -44.64
CA PRO A 330 39.62 -27.51 -43.40
C PRO A 330 40.46 -26.72 -42.34
N ASN A 331 41.01 -27.47 -41.35
CA ASN A 331 42.02 -27.11 -40.33
C ASN A 331 41.52 -26.42 -39.05
N GLY A 332 41.88 -26.85 -37.82
CA GLY A 332 42.54 -28.09 -37.40
C GLY A 332 43.28 -27.98 -36.05
N ILE A 333 43.16 -29.03 -35.21
CA ILE A 333 44.12 -29.46 -34.15
C ILE A 333 44.32 -28.48 -32.96
N GLY A 334 44.20 -28.89 -31.69
CA GLY A 334 43.82 -30.19 -31.12
C GLY A 334 43.97 -30.22 -29.59
N GLU A 335 43.34 -31.20 -28.93
CA GLU A 335 43.68 -31.64 -27.57
C GLU A 335 44.86 -32.63 -27.59
N PRO A 336 45.50 -32.87 -26.45
CA PRO A 336 45.93 -34.21 -26.08
C PRO A 336 45.26 -34.67 -24.77
N ALA A 337 44.75 -35.91 -24.79
CA ALA A 337 44.29 -36.63 -23.61
C ALA A 337 45.37 -37.60 -23.10
N ASP A 338 45.45 -37.77 -21.78
CA ASP A 338 45.95 -38.92 -20.98
C ASP A 338 46.35 -38.40 -19.57
N GLN A 339 46.28 -39.16 -18.46
CA GLN A 339 46.16 -40.61 -18.30
C GLN A 339 45.58 -41.00 -16.91
N ALA A 340 44.90 -42.15 -16.85
CA ALA A 340 44.84 -43.15 -15.75
C ALA A 340 44.50 -42.79 -14.27
N GLY A 341 43.72 -43.68 -13.61
CA GLY A 341 44.01 -44.07 -12.21
C GLY A 341 42.88 -44.00 -11.15
N LEU A 342 42.13 -45.10 -10.99
CA LEU A 342 41.35 -45.46 -9.78
C LEU A 342 42.30 -45.94 -8.63
N PRO A 343 41.85 -46.24 -7.37
CA PRO A 343 40.61 -45.91 -6.64
C PRO A 343 40.82 -45.53 -5.13
N ARG A 344 39.71 -45.30 -4.40
CA ARG A 344 39.48 -45.53 -2.94
C ARG A 344 40.44 -44.91 -1.90
N THR A 345 39.91 -43.97 -1.12
CA THR A 345 39.62 -44.14 0.33
C THR A 345 38.35 -43.39 0.68
#